data_AF-A0A6J6EAC2-F1
#
_entry.id   AF-A0A6J6EAC2-F1
#
_cell.length_a   1.000
_cell.length_b   1.000
_cell.length_c   1.000
_cell.angle_alpha   90.00
_cell.angle_beta   90.00
_cell.angle_gamma   90.00
#
_symmetry.space_group_name_H-M   'P 1'
#
loop_
_entity.id
_entity.type
_entity.pdbx_description
1 polymer ?
#
loop_
_entity_poly.entity_id
_entity_poly.type
_entity_poly.pdbx_seq_one_letter_code
_entity_poly.pdbx_strand_id
1 'polypeptide(L)'
;MLRVGLKIRFSKQIFIFLLVLVFAHTTTASAMPMPRDAEIDNARAEIAESKKELKAAQDVLKQTTEELNAAIAEDRRIRAELEEAQRQRDQIITEIKALVEEIARIQSQIDDLVRATFIDGTQQELYLVEAILSSADSNEALSTFASLQSLLANSSKIIKLLNDDKAALEIKEKELEVREKEIAEKKARSAEIVVELTKVRARAAEEAEKIKKIIANQEAILKKLVLAGLSRNRANVAARVGPGDRILGSDISRWQHAGNAPINFIKMYDAGVRFLFIKGTDSHPLGAGPAKYWSSIDFPAAREAGILTGIYHASLIPRGISADAAFGAGYQQADLPIDHLNSLGGLVPGVLPIVLDIESFSRPSGTSAEVVTNFSLGFVARVKERTGKDAIVYSNLNFLRSYLRSPQLANNPLWVANYSQTTNPASTPSGGCIRTVWSASACELNWTFWQYTDRGNGPAYGIPRGGLDLNVFAFGANELLAMAGY
;
A
#
# COMPACT_ATOMS: atom_id res chain seq x y z
N MET A 1 -30.82 23.42 2.86
CA MET A 1 -29.74 23.46 3.87
C MET A 1 -30.27 23.26 5.29
N LEU A 2 -30.92 22.12 5.59
CA LEU A 2 -31.49 21.87 6.93
C LEU A 2 -31.30 20.42 7.44
N ARG A 3 -30.33 19.67 6.90
CA ARG A 3 -30.06 18.28 7.31
C ARG A 3 -28.61 17.95 7.70
N VAL A 4 -27.72 18.94 7.74
CA VAL A 4 -26.29 18.72 8.10
C VAL A 4 -25.95 19.24 9.51
N GLY A 5 -26.80 20.09 10.09
CA GLY A 5 -26.55 20.76 11.38
C GLY A 5 -26.80 19.94 12.66
N LEU A 6 -27.22 18.67 12.56
CA LEU A 6 -27.61 17.88 13.74
C LEU A 6 -26.64 16.73 14.09
N LYS A 7 -25.59 16.48 13.29
CA LYS A 7 -24.64 15.39 13.56
C LYS A 7 -23.35 15.81 14.29
N ILE A 8 -23.07 17.10 14.42
CA ILE A 8 -21.81 17.60 15.01
C ILE A 8 -21.86 17.63 16.56
N ARG A 9 -23.04 17.46 17.18
CA ARG A 9 -23.17 17.42 18.66
C ARG A 9 -22.95 16.04 19.29
N PHE A 10 -22.86 14.96 18.52
CA PHE A 10 -22.74 13.59 19.07
C PHE A 10 -21.29 13.04 19.15
N SER A 11 -20.33 13.66 18.47
CA SER A 11 -18.93 13.16 18.46
C SER A 11 -18.05 13.68 19.60
N LYS A 12 -18.58 14.50 20.53
CA LYS A 12 -17.82 15.01 21.70
C LYS A 12 -17.79 14.06 22.90
N GLN A 13 -18.57 12.96 22.91
CA GLN A 13 -18.70 12.08 24.07
C GLN A 13 -17.94 10.74 24.00
N ILE A 14 -17.21 10.44 22.91
CA ILE A 14 -16.53 9.15 22.75
C ILE A 14 -15.04 9.19 23.18
N PHE A 15 -14.49 10.35 23.55
CA PHE A 15 -13.04 10.53 23.71
C PHE A 15 -12.49 10.52 25.15
N ILE A 16 -13.23 10.02 26.13
CA ILE A 16 -12.74 9.90 27.52
C ILE A 16 -13.23 8.56 28.07
N PHE A 17 -12.45 7.49 27.93
CA PHE A 17 -12.34 6.36 28.87
C PHE A 17 -11.40 5.31 28.29
N LEU A 18 -10.09 5.46 28.53
CA LEU A 18 -9.20 4.30 28.68
C LEU A 18 -8.13 4.68 29.70
N LEU A 19 -8.46 4.40 30.96
CA LEU A 19 -7.62 4.62 32.13
C LEU A 19 -6.68 3.42 32.29
N VAL A 20 -5.40 3.76 32.43
CA VAL A 20 -4.29 2.99 33.00
C VAL A 20 -4.74 1.87 33.97
N LEU A 21 -4.39 0.62 33.65
CA LEU A 21 -4.46 -0.52 34.57
C LEU A 21 -3.06 -1.16 34.67
N VAL A 22 -2.30 -0.67 35.64
CA VAL A 22 -1.13 -1.37 36.20
C VAL A 22 -1.66 -2.14 37.41
N PHE A 23 -1.51 -3.46 37.44
CA PHE A 23 -1.71 -4.23 38.67
C PHE A 23 -0.58 -5.24 38.90
N ALA A 24 0.09 -5.06 40.03
CA ALA A 24 0.92 -6.03 40.73
C ALA A 24 0.03 -7.10 41.37
N HIS A 25 0.44 -8.38 41.35
CA HIS A 25 -0.08 -9.41 42.27
C HIS A 25 1.06 -10.30 42.78
N THR A 26 1.00 -10.57 44.09
CA THR A 26 1.87 -11.46 44.86
C THR A 26 1.09 -12.69 45.34
N THR A 27 1.81 -13.82 45.53
CA THR A 27 1.44 -15.09 46.21
C THR A 27 0.45 -16.02 45.46
N THR A 28 0.48 -17.37 45.50
CA THR A 28 1.00 -18.40 46.40
C THR A 28 1.42 -19.67 45.62
N ALA A 29 2.29 -20.49 46.20
CA ALA A 29 2.82 -21.72 45.61
C ALA A 29 1.80 -22.87 45.63
N SER A 30 1.53 -23.43 44.45
CA SER A 30 1.11 -24.81 44.21
C SER A 30 1.65 -25.20 42.83
N ALA A 31 2.00 -26.47 42.59
CA ALA A 31 2.78 -26.92 41.44
C ALA A 31 2.26 -26.37 40.09
N MET A 32 2.87 -25.28 39.61
CA MET A 32 2.47 -24.53 38.42
C MET A 32 3.38 -24.89 37.23
N PRO A 33 2.86 -24.86 35.98
CA PRO A 33 3.71 -24.96 34.81
C PRO A 33 4.74 -23.82 34.84
N MET A 34 5.97 -24.12 34.42
CA MET A 34 7.15 -23.26 34.57
C MET A 34 6.84 -21.78 34.23
N PRO A 35 7.14 -20.81 35.13
CA PRO A 35 6.67 -19.41 35.07
C PRO A 35 6.94 -18.59 33.80
N ARG A 36 7.67 -19.08 32.80
CA ARG A 36 8.12 -18.31 31.62
C ARG A 36 7.44 -18.67 30.30
N ASP A 37 6.82 -19.84 30.17
CA ASP A 37 5.97 -20.15 29.01
C ASP A 37 4.64 -19.36 29.10
N ALA A 38 4.11 -19.21 30.32
CA ALA A 38 2.97 -18.34 30.60
C ALA A 38 3.26 -16.85 30.33
N GLU A 39 4.50 -16.38 30.56
CA GLU A 39 4.92 -15.02 30.20
C GLU A 39 4.96 -14.81 28.68
N ILE A 40 5.42 -15.81 27.92
CA ILE A 40 5.40 -15.79 26.44
C ILE A 40 3.97 -15.79 25.92
N ASP A 41 3.09 -16.63 26.48
CA ASP A 41 1.69 -16.70 26.07
C ASP A 41 0.91 -15.44 26.45
N ASN A 42 1.17 -14.85 27.62
CA ASN A 42 0.62 -13.54 28.00
C ASN A 42 1.14 -12.44 27.06
N ALA A 43 2.43 -12.41 26.74
CA ALA A 43 2.98 -11.44 25.79
C ALA A 43 2.36 -11.59 24.38
N ARG A 44 2.10 -12.84 23.94
CA ARG A 44 1.38 -13.11 22.69
C ARG A 44 -0.06 -12.60 22.75
N ALA A 45 -0.77 -12.82 23.86
CA ALA A 45 -2.13 -12.33 24.05
C ALA A 45 -2.20 -10.80 24.06
N GLU A 46 -1.26 -10.14 24.73
CA GLU A 46 -1.13 -8.68 24.75
C GLU A 46 -0.86 -8.12 23.35
N ILE A 47 0.05 -8.73 22.58
CA ILE A 47 0.31 -8.33 21.19
C ILE A 47 -0.95 -8.50 20.33
N ALA A 48 -1.67 -9.60 20.50
CA ALA A 48 -2.90 -9.87 19.76
C ALA A 48 -3.98 -8.81 20.06
N GLU A 49 -4.10 -8.37 21.32
CA GLU A 49 -5.03 -7.31 21.69
C GLU A 49 -4.58 -5.95 21.13
N SER A 50 -3.30 -5.58 21.29
CA SER A 50 -2.73 -4.36 20.69
C SER A 50 -2.93 -4.32 19.17
N LYS A 51 -2.85 -5.47 18.47
CA LYS A 51 -3.14 -5.56 17.03
C LYS A 51 -4.60 -5.29 16.69
N LYS A 52 -5.55 -5.68 17.53
CA LYS A 52 -6.97 -5.30 17.36
C LYS A 52 -7.15 -3.80 17.57
N GLU A 53 -6.51 -3.23 18.57
CA GLU A 53 -6.52 -1.78 18.82
C GLU A 53 -5.91 -1.01 17.63
N LEU A 54 -4.80 -1.49 17.08
CA LEU A 54 -4.19 -0.90 15.88
C LEU A 54 -5.16 -0.91 14.70
N LYS A 55 -5.86 -2.03 14.48
CA LYS A 55 -6.86 -2.12 13.41
C LYS A 55 -8.00 -1.12 13.62
N ALA A 56 -8.53 -1.00 14.83
CA ALA A 56 -9.55 -0.01 15.15
C ALA A 56 -9.05 1.43 14.92
N ALA A 57 -7.81 1.74 15.33
CA ALA A 57 -7.21 3.05 15.09
C ALA A 57 -6.98 3.35 13.60
N GLN A 58 -6.61 2.34 12.81
CA GLN A 58 -6.49 2.45 11.35
C GLN A 58 -7.83 2.68 10.67
N ASP A 59 -8.90 2.03 11.13
CA ASP A 59 -10.26 2.24 10.62
C ASP A 59 -10.73 3.69 10.92
N VAL A 60 -10.44 4.23 12.10
CA VAL A 60 -10.70 5.64 12.45
C VAL A 60 -9.89 6.59 11.56
N LEU A 61 -8.60 6.30 11.34
CA LEU A 61 -7.76 7.10 10.44
C LEU A 61 -8.30 7.10 9.01
N LYS A 62 -8.78 5.96 8.52
CA LYS A 62 -9.40 5.84 7.21
C LYS A 62 -10.66 6.70 7.12
N GLN A 63 -11.58 6.55 8.08
CA GLN A 63 -12.83 7.32 8.09
C GLN A 63 -12.55 8.83 8.14
N THR A 64 -11.66 9.29 9.03
CA THR A 64 -11.32 10.72 9.16
C THR A 64 -10.63 11.27 7.90
N THR A 65 -9.89 10.43 7.17
CA THR A 65 -9.30 10.80 5.87
C THR A 65 -10.37 10.96 4.80
N GLU A 66 -11.36 10.06 4.74
CA GLU A 66 -12.48 10.17 3.80
C GLU A 66 -13.32 11.42 4.08
N GLU A 67 -13.61 11.72 5.34
CA GLU A 67 -14.33 12.93 5.77
C GLU A 67 -13.55 14.21 5.41
N LEU A 68 -12.24 14.24 5.64
CA LEU A 68 -11.39 15.37 5.25
C LEU A 68 -11.38 15.57 3.73
N ASN A 69 -11.26 14.50 2.94
CA ASN A 69 -11.26 14.58 1.49
C ASN A 69 -12.60 15.13 0.96
N ALA A 70 -13.72 14.69 1.54
CA ALA A 70 -15.04 15.22 1.20
C ALA A 70 -15.16 16.71 1.54
N ALA A 71 -14.67 17.15 2.70
CA ALA A 71 -14.66 18.55 3.09
C ALA A 71 -13.79 19.42 2.16
N ILE A 72 -12.62 18.93 1.75
CA ILE A 72 -11.75 19.62 0.78
C ILE A 72 -12.44 19.74 -0.58
N ALA A 73 -13.12 18.71 -1.04
CA ALA A 73 -13.87 18.74 -2.30
C ALA A 73 -15.00 19.79 -2.25
N GLU A 74 -15.73 19.85 -1.14
CA GLU A 74 -16.76 20.85 -0.92
C GLU A 74 -16.19 22.27 -0.85
N ASP A 75 -15.06 22.47 -0.18
CA ASP A 75 -14.37 23.77 -0.13
C ASP A 75 -13.98 24.27 -1.53
N ARG A 76 -13.45 23.37 -2.37
CA ARG A 76 -13.14 23.68 -3.78
C ARG A 76 -14.38 24.06 -4.57
N ARG A 77 -15.49 23.35 -4.36
CA ARG A 77 -16.76 23.64 -5.04
C ARG A 77 -17.27 25.04 -4.66
N ILE A 78 -17.28 25.37 -3.37
CA ILE A 78 -17.71 26.68 -2.87
C ILE A 78 -16.79 27.81 -3.41
N ARG A 79 -15.48 27.57 -3.50
CA ARG A 79 -14.55 28.54 -4.11
C ARG A 79 -14.87 28.79 -5.58
N ALA A 80 -15.10 27.74 -6.36
CA ALA A 80 -15.47 27.86 -7.77
C ALA A 80 -16.81 28.59 -7.95
N GLU A 81 -17.80 28.31 -7.07
CA GLU A 81 -19.08 29.04 -7.05
C GLU A 81 -18.90 30.54 -6.74
N LEU A 82 -17.98 30.89 -5.84
CA LEU A 82 -17.67 32.29 -5.51
C LEU A 82 -17.01 33.00 -6.69
N GLU A 83 -16.00 32.39 -7.30
CA GLU A 83 -15.28 32.96 -8.45
C GLU A 83 -16.22 33.16 -9.65
N GLU A 84 -17.16 32.23 -9.88
CA GLU A 84 -18.17 32.37 -10.92
C GLU A 84 -19.14 33.51 -10.63
N ALA A 85 -19.62 33.64 -9.39
CA ALA A 85 -20.49 34.75 -8.99
C ALA A 85 -19.79 36.11 -9.19
N GLN A 86 -18.51 36.20 -8.83
CA GLN A 86 -17.69 37.40 -9.02
C GLN A 86 -17.52 37.75 -10.50
N ARG A 87 -17.21 36.76 -11.35
CA ARG A 87 -17.12 36.96 -12.81
C ARG A 87 -18.42 37.49 -13.39
N GLN A 88 -19.55 36.92 -12.98
CA GLN A 88 -20.87 37.35 -13.43
C GLN A 88 -21.17 38.79 -13.02
N ARG A 89 -20.81 39.18 -11.79
CA ARG A 89 -20.99 40.56 -11.32
C ARG A 89 -20.10 41.54 -12.10
N ASP A 90 -18.82 41.20 -12.30
CA ASP A 90 -17.88 42.05 -13.04
C ASP A 90 -18.32 42.26 -14.50
N GLN A 91 -18.88 41.22 -15.13
CA GLN A 91 -19.49 41.34 -16.45
C GLN A 91 -20.67 42.31 -16.45
N ILE A 92 -21.60 42.18 -15.50
CA ILE A 92 -22.75 43.08 -15.39
C ILE A 92 -22.31 44.53 -15.14
N ILE A 93 -21.31 44.76 -14.28
CA ILE A 93 -20.75 46.10 -14.04
C ILE A 93 -20.17 46.68 -15.33
N THR A 94 -19.55 45.85 -16.17
CA THR A 94 -19.03 46.29 -17.48
C THR A 94 -20.16 46.65 -18.45
N GLU A 95 -21.22 45.85 -18.50
CA GLU A 95 -22.43 46.14 -19.30
C GLU A 95 -23.12 47.44 -18.86
N ILE A 96 -23.25 47.68 -17.54
CA ILE A 96 -23.77 48.93 -16.98
C ILE A 96 -22.94 50.13 -17.43
N LYS A 97 -21.59 50.03 -17.37
CA LYS A 97 -20.70 51.11 -17.82
C LYS A 97 -20.88 51.41 -19.31
N ALA A 98 -20.97 50.38 -20.15
CA ALA A 98 -21.22 50.54 -21.58
C ALA A 98 -22.57 51.24 -21.86
N LEU A 99 -23.63 50.87 -21.15
CA LEU A 99 -24.93 51.55 -21.25
C LEU A 99 -24.86 53.01 -20.81
N VAL A 100 -24.11 53.33 -19.75
CA VAL A 100 -23.92 54.72 -19.30
C VAL A 100 -23.21 55.56 -20.37
N GLU A 101 -22.15 55.01 -20.99
CA GLU A 101 -21.44 55.67 -22.09
C GLU A 101 -22.33 55.85 -23.33
N GLU A 102 -23.15 54.84 -23.66
CA GLU A 102 -24.08 54.91 -24.78
C GLU A 102 -25.20 55.94 -24.57
N ILE A 103 -25.78 55.98 -23.36
CA ILE A 103 -26.77 56.98 -22.96
C ILE A 103 -26.16 58.38 -23.09
N ALA A 104 -24.95 58.60 -22.56
CA ALA A 104 -24.27 59.88 -22.64
C ALA A 104 -23.99 60.31 -24.08
N ARG A 105 -23.56 59.37 -24.94
CA ARG A 105 -23.36 59.62 -26.38
C ARG A 105 -24.64 60.05 -27.07
N ILE A 106 -25.74 59.33 -26.84
CA ILE A 106 -27.04 59.63 -27.46
C ILE A 106 -27.59 60.97 -26.93
N GLN A 107 -27.42 61.27 -25.64
CA GLN A 107 -27.76 62.57 -25.07
C GLN A 107 -26.98 63.71 -25.73
N SER A 108 -25.66 63.56 -25.92
CA SER A 108 -24.85 64.55 -26.65
C SER A 108 -25.34 64.77 -28.08
N GLN A 109 -25.69 63.69 -28.80
CA GLN A 109 -26.25 63.80 -30.16
C GLN A 109 -27.59 64.54 -30.19
N ILE A 110 -28.44 64.32 -29.19
CA ILE A 110 -29.71 65.06 -29.05
C ILE A 110 -29.42 66.53 -28.76
N ASP A 111 -28.51 66.84 -27.83
CA ASP A 111 -28.14 68.21 -27.48
C ASP A 111 -27.57 68.96 -28.69
N ASP A 112 -26.71 68.32 -29.49
CA ASP A 112 -26.17 68.88 -30.73
C ASP A 112 -27.26 69.13 -31.77
N LEU A 113 -28.20 68.19 -31.95
CA LEU A 113 -29.35 68.33 -32.84
C LEU A 113 -30.26 69.49 -32.40
N VAL A 114 -30.54 69.62 -31.10
CA VAL A 114 -31.36 70.70 -30.54
C VAL A 114 -30.64 72.05 -30.67
N ARG A 115 -29.34 72.11 -30.40
CA ARG A 115 -28.52 73.32 -30.60
C ARG A 115 -28.53 73.79 -32.06
N ALA A 116 -28.35 72.86 -33.00
CA ALA A 116 -28.47 73.13 -34.43
C ALA A 116 -29.88 73.59 -34.85
N THR A 117 -30.90 73.33 -34.04
CA THR A 117 -32.30 73.72 -34.29
C THR A 117 -32.69 75.06 -33.65
N PHE A 118 -32.11 75.46 -32.51
CA PHE A 118 -32.67 76.54 -31.65
C PHE A 118 -31.76 77.71 -31.23
N ILE A 119 -30.43 77.69 -31.37
CA ILE A 119 -29.57 78.78 -30.85
C ILE A 119 -28.89 79.60 -31.95
N ASP A 120 -29.26 80.89 -32.02
CA ASP A 120 -28.40 82.01 -32.42
C ASP A 120 -27.78 82.64 -31.16
N GLY A 121 -26.57 83.17 -31.33
CA GLY A 121 -25.86 83.94 -30.34
C GLY A 121 -24.45 84.25 -30.79
N THR A 122 -24.31 84.87 -31.97
CA THR A 122 -23.07 85.37 -32.61
C THR A 122 -22.30 84.37 -33.49
N GLN A 123 -22.27 84.72 -34.78
CA GLN A 123 -21.51 84.14 -35.91
C GLN A 123 -22.16 82.92 -36.60
N GLN A 124 -22.90 83.26 -37.67
CA GLN A 124 -23.07 82.54 -38.93
C GLN A 124 -23.09 81.00 -38.87
N GLU A 125 -24.29 80.42 -38.77
CA GLU A 125 -24.84 79.39 -39.68
C GLU A 125 -26.09 78.75 -39.01
N LEU A 126 -27.28 79.14 -39.47
CA LEU A 126 -28.57 78.65 -38.97
C LEU A 126 -29.08 77.51 -39.88
N TYR A 127 -28.38 76.38 -40.01
CA TYR A 127 -28.72 75.37 -41.04
C TYR A 127 -30.19 74.94 -41.14
N LEU A 128 -30.92 74.89 -40.02
CA LEU A 128 -32.28 74.34 -39.98
C LEU A 128 -33.39 75.39 -40.00
N VAL A 129 -33.18 76.52 -39.32
CA VAL A 129 -34.02 77.72 -39.53
C VAL A 129 -33.86 78.20 -40.97
N GLU A 130 -32.66 78.10 -41.55
CA GLU A 130 -32.39 78.37 -42.97
C GLU A 130 -33.03 77.32 -43.88
N ALA A 131 -33.01 76.01 -43.57
CA ALA A 131 -33.75 74.99 -44.33
C ALA A 131 -35.28 75.18 -44.28
N ILE A 132 -35.83 75.63 -43.16
CA ILE A 132 -37.26 75.98 -43.01
C ILE A 132 -37.59 77.31 -43.70
N LEU A 133 -36.68 78.28 -43.70
CA LEU A 133 -36.87 79.58 -44.37
C LEU A 133 -36.56 79.54 -45.87
N SER A 134 -35.82 78.53 -46.35
CA SER A 134 -35.48 78.27 -47.75
C SER A 134 -36.34 77.18 -48.41
N SER A 135 -37.27 76.58 -47.66
CA SER A 135 -38.25 75.63 -48.20
C SER A 135 -39.09 76.28 -49.31
N ALA A 136 -39.36 75.55 -50.39
CA ALA A 136 -40.05 76.07 -51.56
C ALA A 136 -41.51 76.47 -51.27
N ASP A 137 -42.15 75.85 -50.27
CA ASP A 137 -43.49 76.17 -49.78
C ASP A 137 -43.72 75.77 -48.31
N SER A 138 -44.89 76.13 -47.78
CA SER A 138 -45.29 75.86 -46.38
C SER A 138 -45.43 74.37 -46.04
N ASN A 139 -45.67 73.50 -47.02
CA ASN A 139 -45.81 72.05 -46.78
C ASN A 139 -44.44 71.40 -46.56
N GLU A 140 -43.41 71.84 -47.27
CA GLU A 140 -42.03 71.37 -47.10
C GLU A 140 -41.45 71.78 -45.74
N ALA A 141 -41.71 73.01 -45.28
CA ALA A 141 -41.39 73.47 -43.93
C ALA A 141 -42.05 72.59 -42.84
N LEU A 142 -43.36 72.30 -42.99
CA LEU A 142 -44.11 71.45 -42.08
C LEU A 142 -43.60 70.00 -42.05
N SER A 143 -43.23 69.44 -43.20
CA SER A 143 -42.67 68.09 -43.33
C SER A 143 -41.30 67.97 -42.62
N THR A 144 -40.45 68.99 -42.77
CA THR A 144 -39.13 69.05 -42.13
C THR A 144 -39.26 69.15 -40.61
N PHE A 145 -40.18 69.98 -40.11
CA PHE A 145 -40.48 70.10 -38.68
C PHE A 145 -41.03 68.79 -38.10
N ALA A 146 -41.97 68.14 -38.79
CA ALA A 146 -42.54 66.86 -38.37
C ALA A 146 -41.48 65.75 -38.30
N SER A 147 -40.52 65.74 -39.23
CA SER A 147 -39.41 64.77 -39.25
C SER A 147 -38.48 64.93 -38.04
N LEU A 148 -38.17 66.17 -37.64
CA LEU A 148 -37.37 66.43 -36.44
C LEU A 148 -38.10 66.09 -35.15
N GLN A 149 -39.41 66.40 -35.08
CA GLN A 149 -40.24 66.02 -33.94
C GLN A 149 -40.26 64.48 -33.78
N SER A 150 -40.35 63.75 -34.90
CA SER A 150 -40.27 62.28 -34.93
C SER A 150 -38.89 61.77 -34.49
N LEU A 151 -37.79 62.38 -34.97
CA LEU A 151 -36.44 62.02 -34.55
C LEU A 151 -36.21 62.24 -33.05
N LEU A 152 -36.61 63.40 -32.52
CA LEU A 152 -36.50 63.70 -31.09
C LEU A 152 -37.34 62.74 -30.24
N ALA A 153 -38.57 62.43 -30.67
CA ALA A 153 -39.43 61.46 -29.99
C ALA A 153 -38.84 60.04 -29.99
N ASN A 154 -38.27 59.61 -31.12
CA ASN A 154 -37.59 58.31 -31.24
C ASN A 154 -36.33 58.25 -30.37
N SER A 155 -35.49 59.29 -30.37
CA SER A 155 -34.28 59.35 -29.54
C SER A 155 -34.61 59.38 -28.04
N SER A 156 -35.67 60.10 -27.64
CA SER A 156 -36.19 60.08 -26.27
C SER A 156 -36.65 58.67 -25.85
N LYS A 157 -37.32 57.94 -26.76
CA LYS A 157 -37.74 56.55 -26.52
C LYS A 157 -36.54 55.61 -26.37
N ILE A 158 -35.48 55.78 -27.17
CA ILE A 158 -34.24 55.00 -27.06
C ILE A 158 -33.57 55.26 -25.71
N ILE A 159 -33.43 56.52 -25.30
CA ILE A 159 -32.88 56.87 -23.98
C ILE A 159 -33.68 56.22 -22.85
N LYS A 160 -35.01 56.22 -22.95
CA LYS A 160 -35.84 55.57 -21.93
C LYS A 160 -35.57 54.06 -21.85
N LEU A 161 -35.53 53.37 -22.99
CA LEU A 161 -35.22 51.93 -23.05
C LEU A 161 -33.85 51.62 -22.45
N LEU A 162 -32.82 52.38 -22.81
CA LEU A 162 -31.47 52.18 -22.28
C LEU A 162 -31.39 52.43 -20.76
N ASN A 163 -32.15 53.41 -20.25
CA ASN A 163 -32.26 53.63 -18.80
C ASN A 163 -33.01 52.51 -18.08
N ASP A 164 -34.06 51.96 -18.68
CA ASP A 164 -34.81 50.82 -18.15
C ASP A 164 -33.91 49.56 -18.11
N ASP A 165 -33.15 49.29 -19.18
CA ASP A 165 -32.17 48.19 -19.26
C ASP A 165 -31.05 48.36 -18.22
N LYS A 166 -30.53 49.58 -18.07
CA LYS A 166 -29.53 49.92 -17.04
C LYS A 166 -30.08 49.64 -15.64
N ALA A 167 -31.30 50.09 -15.33
CA ALA A 167 -31.93 49.87 -14.04
C ALA A 167 -32.13 48.37 -13.74
N ALA A 168 -32.50 47.58 -14.76
CA ALA A 168 -32.62 46.13 -14.61
C ALA A 168 -31.27 45.46 -14.30
N LEU A 169 -30.18 45.89 -14.96
CA LEU A 169 -28.83 45.39 -14.66
C LEU A 169 -28.33 45.82 -13.28
N GLU A 170 -28.63 47.05 -12.83
CA GLU A 170 -28.30 47.52 -11.48
C GLU A 170 -28.99 46.70 -10.38
N ILE A 171 -30.22 46.24 -10.60
CA ILE A 171 -30.90 45.33 -9.68
C ILE A 171 -30.18 43.98 -9.64
N LYS A 172 -29.85 43.42 -10.81
CA LYS A 172 -29.16 42.13 -10.93
C LYS A 172 -27.76 42.16 -10.32
N GLU A 173 -27.05 43.28 -10.44
CA GLU A 173 -25.76 43.52 -9.80
C GLU A 173 -25.87 43.42 -8.27
N LYS A 174 -26.86 44.08 -7.66
CA LYS A 174 -27.12 44.01 -6.22
C LYS A 174 -27.50 42.60 -5.75
N GLU A 175 -28.30 41.87 -6.52
CA GLU A 175 -28.63 40.48 -6.22
C GLU A 175 -27.38 39.59 -6.20
N LEU A 176 -26.47 39.78 -7.14
CA LEU A 176 -25.18 39.08 -7.16
C LEU A 176 -24.29 39.49 -5.99
N GLU A 177 -24.27 40.77 -5.61
CA GLU A 177 -23.50 41.25 -4.45
C GLU A 177 -23.95 40.54 -3.15
N VAL A 178 -25.26 40.40 -2.93
CA VAL A 178 -25.81 39.66 -1.78
C VAL A 178 -25.42 38.19 -1.85
N ARG A 179 -25.56 37.56 -3.02
CA ARG A 179 -25.20 36.16 -3.23
C ARG A 179 -23.72 35.90 -2.98
N GLU A 180 -22.83 36.80 -3.42
CA GLU A 180 -21.40 36.71 -3.16
C GLU A 180 -21.10 36.72 -1.66
N LYS A 181 -21.74 37.60 -0.88
CA LYS A 181 -21.58 37.65 0.58
C LYS A 181 -21.99 36.33 1.23
N GLU A 182 -23.12 35.74 0.83
CA GLU A 182 -23.57 34.44 1.34
C GLU A 182 -22.58 33.30 1.01
N ILE A 183 -22.04 33.28 -0.22
CA ILE A 183 -21.07 32.26 -0.63
C ILE A 183 -19.74 32.47 0.10
N ALA A 184 -19.31 33.72 0.31
CA ALA A 184 -18.10 34.05 1.06
C ALA A 184 -18.18 33.58 2.52
N GLU A 185 -19.34 33.70 3.17
CA GLU A 185 -19.55 33.14 4.51
C GLU A 185 -19.50 31.60 4.51
N LYS A 186 -20.09 30.95 3.51
CA LYS A 186 -20.02 29.48 3.36
C LYS A 186 -18.56 29.03 3.15
N LYS A 187 -17.79 29.77 2.36
CA LYS A 187 -16.36 29.54 2.15
C LYS A 187 -15.58 29.64 3.45
N ALA A 188 -15.84 30.67 4.26
CA ALA A 188 -15.17 30.82 5.56
C ALA A 188 -15.46 29.64 6.49
N ARG A 189 -16.73 29.22 6.60
CA ARG A 189 -17.14 28.05 7.40
C ARG A 189 -16.54 26.74 6.89
N SER A 190 -16.52 26.55 5.57
CA SER A 190 -15.92 25.39 4.92
C SER A 190 -14.41 25.30 5.21
N ALA A 191 -13.69 26.43 5.11
CA ALA A 191 -12.28 26.49 5.42
C ALA A 191 -11.99 26.11 6.88
N GLU A 192 -12.82 26.56 7.83
CA GLU A 192 -12.71 26.19 9.25
C GLU A 192 -12.92 24.69 9.47
N ILE A 193 -13.92 24.09 8.81
CA ILE A 193 -14.18 22.64 8.86
C ILE A 193 -12.97 21.85 8.34
N VAL A 194 -12.38 22.28 7.22
CA VAL A 194 -11.18 21.63 6.65
C VAL A 194 -10.01 21.68 7.65
N VAL A 195 -9.82 22.83 8.32
CA VAL A 195 -8.77 22.98 9.35
C VAL A 195 -9.00 22.04 10.53
N GLU A 196 -10.22 21.97 11.05
CA GLU A 196 -10.53 21.09 12.18
C GLU A 196 -10.43 19.60 11.81
N LEU A 197 -10.93 19.19 10.66
CA LEU A 197 -10.79 17.80 10.19
C LEU A 197 -9.34 17.42 9.92
N THR A 198 -8.52 18.37 9.47
CA THR A 198 -7.07 18.16 9.32
C THR A 198 -6.42 17.83 10.67
N LYS A 199 -6.79 18.55 11.74
CA LYS A 199 -6.31 18.28 13.10
C LYS A 199 -6.79 16.92 13.62
N VAL A 200 -8.07 16.57 13.39
CA VAL A 200 -8.64 15.28 13.81
C VAL A 200 -7.93 14.11 13.12
N ARG A 201 -7.75 14.18 11.79
CA ARG A 201 -7.01 13.18 11.02
C ARG A 201 -5.55 13.07 11.49
N ALA A 202 -4.89 14.19 11.80
CA ALA A 202 -3.52 14.18 12.32
C ALA A 202 -3.42 13.43 13.67
N ARG A 203 -4.36 13.66 14.58
CA ARG A 203 -4.43 12.93 15.87
C ARG A 203 -4.68 11.43 15.66
N ALA A 204 -5.60 11.07 14.76
CA ALA A 204 -5.85 9.67 14.44
C ALA A 204 -4.61 8.97 13.86
N ALA A 205 -3.83 9.67 13.02
CA ALA A 205 -2.58 9.16 12.48
C ALA A 205 -1.50 8.99 13.57
N GLU A 206 -1.39 9.96 14.47
CA GLU A 206 -0.47 9.90 15.61
C GLU A 206 -0.79 8.70 16.52
N GLU A 207 -2.07 8.48 16.80
CA GLU A 207 -2.52 7.37 17.66
C GLU A 207 -2.21 6.00 17.03
N ALA A 208 -2.53 5.81 15.75
CA ALA A 208 -2.21 4.58 15.02
C ALA A 208 -0.69 4.31 15.03
N GLU A 209 0.13 5.36 14.88
CA GLU A 209 1.60 5.22 14.92
C GLU A 209 2.12 4.92 16.33
N LYS A 210 1.52 5.49 17.38
CA LYS A 210 1.87 5.15 18.78
C LYS A 210 1.60 3.68 19.07
N ILE A 211 0.41 3.17 18.73
CA ILE A 211 0.04 1.76 18.94
C ILE A 211 0.98 0.85 18.16
N LYS A 212 1.31 1.21 16.92
CA LYS A 212 2.28 0.46 16.10
C LYS A 212 3.66 0.37 16.77
N LYS A 213 4.15 1.45 17.40
CA LYS A 213 5.41 1.43 18.17
C LYS A 213 5.31 0.58 19.42
N ILE A 214 4.17 0.58 20.12
CA ILE A 214 3.91 -0.29 21.27
C ILE A 214 4.01 -1.76 20.83
N ILE A 215 3.33 -2.14 19.74
CA ILE A 215 3.39 -3.49 19.19
C ILE A 215 4.84 -3.87 18.85
N ALA A 216 5.59 -3.00 18.17
CA ALA A 216 6.98 -3.28 17.82
C ALA A 216 7.85 -3.53 19.07
N ASN A 217 7.63 -2.77 20.15
CA ASN A 217 8.33 -2.97 21.42
C ASN A 217 7.90 -4.28 22.09
N GLN A 218 6.60 -4.60 22.11
CA GLN A 218 6.08 -5.86 22.64
C GLN A 218 6.64 -7.07 21.87
N GLU A 219 6.67 -7.02 20.54
CA GLU A 219 7.28 -8.04 19.68
C GLU A 219 8.78 -8.19 19.95
N ALA A 220 9.50 -7.09 20.17
CA ALA A 220 10.91 -7.12 20.55
C ALA A 220 11.13 -7.77 21.94
N ILE A 221 10.24 -7.53 22.89
CA ILE A 221 10.26 -8.18 24.22
C ILE A 221 9.95 -9.66 24.09
N LEU A 222 8.89 -10.03 23.36
CA LEU A 222 8.53 -11.43 23.08
C LEU A 222 9.71 -12.17 22.45
N LYS A 223 10.38 -11.55 21.48
CA LYS A 223 11.60 -12.10 20.87
C LYS A 223 12.70 -12.35 21.91
N LYS A 224 12.96 -11.41 22.82
CA LYS A 224 13.94 -11.61 23.91
C LYS A 224 13.54 -12.74 24.84
N LEU A 225 12.26 -12.87 25.18
CA LEU A 225 11.73 -13.96 26.01
C LEU A 225 11.89 -15.32 25.32
N VAL A 226 11.55 -15.39 24.03
CA VAL A 226 11.78 -16.55 23.17
C VAL A 226 13.26 -16.94 23.11
N LEU A 227 14.16 -15.97 22.92
CA LEU A 227 15.62 -16.18 22.94
C LEU A 227 16.12 -16.68 24.31
N ALA A 228 15.57 -16.16 25.40
CA ALA A 228 15.89 -16.60 26.76
C ALA A 228 15.35 -18.02 27.06
N GLY A 229 14.23 -18.42 26.45
CA GLY A 229 13.71 -19.79 26.49
C GLY A 229 14.58 -20.77 25.70
N LEU A 230 15.01 -20.36 24.50
CA LEU A 230 15.91 -21.11 23.62
C LEU A 230 17.28 -21.42 24.24
N SER A 231 17.85 -20.49 25.00
CA SER A 231 19.16 -20.65 25.66
C SER A 231 19.11 -21.53 26.91
N ARG A 232 17.97 -21.59 27.62
CA ARG A 232 17.83 -22.39 28.87
C ARG A 232 17.41 -23.85 28.63
N ASN A 233 16.80 -24.16 27.49
CA ASN A 233 16.37 -25.53 27.15
C ASN A 233 17.50 -26.50 26.75
N ARG A 234 18.78 -26.16 26.95
CA ARG A 234 19.87 -27.17 26.95
C ARG A 234 19.81 -28.12 28.16
N ALA A 235 19.09 -27.77 29.22
CA ALA A 235 19.00 -28.59 30.44
C ALA A 235 17.88 -29.64 30.41
N ASN A 236 17.02 -29.64 29.38
CA ASN A 236 15.90 -30.58 29.24
C ASN A 236 16.00 -31.34 27.91
N VAL A 237 16.82 -32.40 27.91
CA VAL A 237 17.15 -33.26 26.75
C VAL A 237 15.92 -33.89 26.09
N ALA A 238 14.78 -33.95 26.80
CA ALA A 238 13.53 -34.50 26.28
C ALA A 238 12.76 -33.55 25.33
N ALA A 239 13.10 -32.25 25.28
CA ALA A 239 12.44 -31.26 24.42
C ALA A 239 13.13 -31.12 23.05
N ARG A 240 13.02 -32.20 22.26
CA ARG A 240 12.95 -32.22 20.78
C ARG A 240 14.10 -31.56 20.04
N VAL A 241 15.20 -32.31 20.02
CA VAL A 241 16.35 -32.11 19.14
C VAL A 241 16.17 -33.02 17.92
N GLY A 242 16.40 -32.49 16.71
CA GLY A 242 16.47 -33.35 15.52
C GLY A 242 17.73 -34.22 15.54
N PRO A 243 17.92 -35.14 14.57
CA PRO A 243 19.02 -36.10 14.62
C PRO A 243 20.40 -35.48 14.94
N GLY A 244 21.10 -36.08 15.92
CA GLY A 244 22.41 -35.63 16.40
C GLY A 244 22.37 -34.35 17.23
N ASP A 245 21.31 -34.16 18.00
CA ASP A 245 21.09 -32.99 18.86
C ASP A 245 21.13 -31.64 18.14
N ARG A 246 20.58 -31.62 16.91
CA ARG A 246 20.54 -30.43 16.05
C ARG A 246 19.22 -29.65 16.13
N ILE A 247 19.29 -28.36 15.82
CA ILE A 247 18.12 -27.48 15.81
C ILE A 247 17.11 -28.03 14.80
N LEU A 248 15.90 -28.32 15.27
CA LEU A 248 14.80 -28.85 14.47
C LEU A 248 14.13 -27.74 13.65
N GLY A 249 13.83 -28.06 12.40
CA GLY A 249 13.00 -27.27 11.52
C GLY A 249 12.08 -28.13 10.67
N SER A 250 11.38 -27.50 9.75
CA SER A 250 10.45 -28.17 8.85
C SER A 250 10.29 -27.36 7.56
N ASP A 251 9.61 -27.93 6.58
CA ASP A 251 9.18 -27.22 5.39
C ASP A 251 7.77 -27.64 4.99
N ILE A 252 7.02 -26.68 4.42
CA ILE A 252 5.60 -26.84 4.13
C ILE A 252 5.22 -26.23 2.79
N SER A 253 4.10 -26.71 2.27
CA SER A 253 3.41 -26.14 1.12
C SER A 253 1.90 -26.25 1.29
N ARG A 254 1.16 -25.96 0.23
CA ARG A 254 -0.29 -26.22 0.14
C ARG A 254 -0.69 -27.64 0.58
N TRP A 255 0.20 -28.63 0.47
CA TRP A 255 -0.10 -30.03 0.79
C TRP A 255 -0.32 -30.27 2.28
N GLN A 256 0.19 -29.39 3.15
CA GLN A 256 -0.07 -29.45 4.59
C GLN A 256 -1.43 -28.85 4.98
N HIS A 257 -2.16 -28.22 4.06
CA HIS A 257 -3.51 -27.69 4.29
C HIS A 257 -4.59 -28.70 3.84
N ALA A 258 -4.51 -29.91 4.37
CA ALA A 258 -5.48 -30.95 4.07
C ALA A 258 -6.90 -30.47 4.40
N GLY A 259 -7.79 -30.45 3.40
CA GLY A 259 -9.15 -29.93 3.57
C GLY A 259 -9.23 -28.40 3.71
N ASN A 260 -8.20 -27.67 3.25
CA ASN A 260 -8.03 -26.22 3.41
C ASN A 260 -7.96 -25.76 4.88
N ALA A 261 -7.61 -26.65 5.80
CA ALA A 261 -7.48 -26.31 7.21
C ALA A 261 -6.18 -25.52 7.49
N PRO A 262 -6.20 -24.55 8.42
CA PRO A 262 -5.00 -23.81 8.81
C PRO A 262 -4.03 -24.68 9.62
N ILE A 263 -2.75 -24.31 9.60
CA ILE A 263 -1.71 -24.93 10.43
C ILE A 263 -1.64 -24.23 11.78
N ASN A 264 -1.49 -24.99 12.86
CA ASN A 264 -1.25 -24.44 14.19
C ASN A 264 0.25 -24.22 14.44
N PHE A 265 0.74 -23.01 14.13
CA PHE A 265 2.16 -22.66 14.28
C PHE A 265 2.63 -22.52 15.73
N ILE A 266 1.73 -22.23 16.67
CA ILE A 266 2.07 -22.26 18.10
C ILE A 266 2.41 -23.68 18.52
N LYS A 267 1.55 -24.65 18.17
CA LYS A 267 1.83 -26.07 18.39
C LYS A 267 3.10 -26.53 17.68
N MET A 268 3.38 -26.03 16.48
CA MET A 268 4.62 -26.32 15.75
C MET A 268 5.86 -25.82 16.52
N TYR A 269 5.79 -24.60 17.04
CA TYR A 269 6.84 -24.02 17.87
C TYR A 269 7.02 -24.81 19.18
N ASP A 270 5.93 -25.12 19.89
CA ASP A 270 5.98 -25.92 21.14
C ASP A 270 6.50 -27.34 20.87
N ALA A 271 6.28 -27.83 19.65
CA ALA A 271 6.83 -29.08 19.17
C ALA A 271 8.33 -29.04 18.83
N GLY A 272 9.02 -27.93 19.09
CA GLY A 272 10.48 -27.81 18.97
C GLY A 272 10.97 -27.22 17.65
N VAL A 273 10.09 -26.95 16.68
CA VAL A 273 10.48 -26.34 15.40
C VAL A 273 10.95 -24.91 15.63
N ARG A 274 12.11 -24.54 15.06
CA ARG A 274 12.71 -23.21 15.17
C ARG A 274 12.92 -22.50 13.85
N PHE A 275 12.95 -23.25 12.76
CA PHE A 275 12.92 -22.68 11.42
C PHE A 275 11.92 -23.43 10.52
N LEU A 276 11.35 -22.71 9.56
CA LEU A 276 10.36 -23.21 8.62
C LEU A 276 10.62 -22.63 7.22
N PHE A 277 10.76 -23.50 6.22
CA PHE A 277 10.73 -23.07 4.82
C PHE A 277 9.34 -23.26 4.23
N ILE A 278 8.80 -22.24 3.57
CA ILE A 278 7.44 -22.26 3.02
C ILE A 278 7.51 -22.13 1.51
N LYS A 279 6.75 -22.94 0.77
CA LYS A 279 6.68 -22.81 -0.69
C LYS A 279 6.10 -21.45 -1.07
N GLY A 280 6.95 -20.51 -1.44
CA GLY A 280 6.54 -19.13 -1.75
C GLY A 280 6.07 -18.98 -3.19
N THR A 281 6.83 -19.56 -4.12
CA THR A 281 6.54 -19.48 -5.55
C THR A 281 6.82 -20.81 -6.25
N ASP A 282 6.17 -21.01 -7.39
CA ASP A 282 6.24 -22.23 -8.16
C ASP A 282 6.07 -21.87 -9.64
N SER A 283 7.01 -22.31 -10.47
CA SER A 283 6.98 -22.07 -11.91
C SER A 283 5.99 -22.98 -12.65
N HIS A 284 5.45 -24.01 -11.99
CA HIS A 284 4.38 -24.84 -12.54
C HIS A 284 3.05 -24.07 -12.54
N PRO A 285 2.30 -24.02 -13.66
CA PRO A 285 1.06 -23.25 -13.76
C PRO A 285 0.02 -23.61 -12.68
N LEU A 286 -0.11 -24.91 -12.38
CA LEU A 286 -1.03 -25.39 -11.34
C LEU A 286 -0.52 -25.16 -9.90
N GLY A 287 0.74 -24.79 -9.72
CA GLY A 287 1.38 -24.57 -8.43
C GLY A 287 1.50 -23.08 -8.06
N ALA A 288 1.66 -22.21 -9.06
CA ALA A 288 1.96 -20.79 -8.88
C ALA A 288 0.94 -20.06 -7.98
N GLY A 289 -0.36 -20.20 -8.27
CA GLY A 289 -1.42 -19.58 -7.48
C GLY A 289 -1.46 -20.09 -6.03
N PRO A 290 -1.57 -21.42 -5.82
CA PRO A 290 -1.59 -21.99 -4.48
C PRO A 290 -0.35 -21.70 -3.62
N ALA A 291 0.86 -21.67 -4.21
CA ALA A 291 2.09 -21.34 -3.48
C ALA A 291 2.02 -19.91 -2.90
N LYS A 292 1.65 -18.92 -3.73
CA LYS A 292 1.49 -17.54 -3.28
C LYS A 292 0.36 -17.37 -2.27
N TYR A 293 -0.77 -18.05 -2.48
CA TYR A 293 -1.93 -17.99 -1.59
C TYR A 293 -1.57 -18.46 -0.16
N TRP A 294 -1.04 -19.68 -0.02
CA TRP A 294 -0.76 -20.24 1.30
C TRP A 294 0.42 -19.54 1.99
N SER A 295 1.49 -19.24 1.26
CA SER A 295 2.62 -18.49 1.85
C SER A 295 2.24 -17.09 2.35
N SER A 296 1.24 -16.43 1.74
CA SER A 296 0.73 -15.13 2.24
C SER A 296 0.00 -15.23 3.58
N ILE A 297 -0.43 -16.43 3.96
CA ILE A 297 -1.11 -16.74 5.24
C ILE A 297 -0.09 -17.28 6.24
N ASP A 298 0.68 -18.28 5.84
CA ASP A 298 1.55 -19.05 6.72
C ASP A 298 2.81 -18.30 7.12
N PHE A 299 3.38 -17.51 6.20
CA PHE A 299 4.62 -16.78 6.46
C PHE A 299 4.48 -15.80 7.62
N PRO A 300 3.49 -14.88 7.66
CA PRO A 300 3.30 -14.03 8.84
C PRO A 300 2.88 -14.81 10.09
N ALA A 301 2.04 -15.84 9.97
CA ALA A 301 1.56 -16.61 11.12
C ALA A 301 2.66 -17.43 11.82
N ALA A 302 3.56 -18.05 11.05
CA ALA A 302 4.71 -18.77 11.60
C ALA A 302 5.71 -17.82 12.28
N ARG A 303 5.92 -16.62 11.72
CA ARG A 303 6.75 -15.59 12.34
C ARG A 303 6.18 -15.09 13.66
N GLU A 304 4.87 -14.87 13.73
CA GLU A 304 4.17 -14.48 14.96
C GLU A 304 4.27 -15.56 16.05
N ALA A 305 4.31 -16.84 15.66
CA ALA A 305 4.59 -17.93 16.59
C ALA A 305 6.05 -17.98 17.09
N GLY A 306 6.96 -17.19 16.50
CA GLY A 306 8.37 -17.13 16.87
C GLY A 306 9.28 -18.07 16.07
N ILE A 307 8.80 -18.60 14.93
CA ILE A 307 9.57 -19.48 14.05
C ILE A 307 10.32 -18.62 13.02
N LEU A 308 11.61 -18.92 12.77
CA LEU A 308 12.38 -18.29 11.70
C LEU A 308 11.89 -18.80 10.35
N THR A 309 11.55 -17.90 9.43
CA THR A 309 10.88 -18.30 8.19
C THR A 309 11.71 -17.98 6.96
N GLY A 310 11.82 -18.92 6.02
CA GLY A 310 12.29 -18.67 4.66
C GLY A 310 11.23 -19.06 3.64
N ILE A 311 11.39 -18.62 2.39
CA ILE A 311 10.60 -19.16 1.28
C ILE A 311 11.48 -19.97 0.34
N TYR A 312 10.89 -20.98 -0.30
CA TYR A 312 11.51 -21.68 -1.42
C TYR A 312 10.75 -21.48 -2.73
N HIS A 313 11.49 -21.54 -3.83
CA HIS A 313 10.98 -21.46 -5.19
C HIS A 313 11.11 -22.80 -5.89
N ALA A 314 9.97 -23.44 -6.19
CA ALA A 314 9.95 -24.65 -7.02
C ALA A 314 10.21 -24.27 -8.48
N SER A 315 11.45 -24.51 -8.92
CA SER A 315 11.95 -24.08 -10.22
C SER A 315 11.53 -25.00 -11.35
N LEU A 316 11.37 -24.44 -12.56
CA LEU A 316 11.19 -25.20 -13.79
C LEU A 316 12.11 -24.65 -14.87
N ILE A 317 12.92 -25.54 -15.46
CA ILE A 317 13.78 -25.23 -16.59
C ILE A 317 12.95 -25.29 -17.89
N PRO A 318 13.00 -24.26 -18.75
CA PRO A 318 12.31 -24.30 -20.04
C PRO A 318 12.76 -25.49 -20.90
N ARG A 319 11.79 -26.19 -21.50
CA ARG A 319 12.07 -27.34 -22.36
C ARG A 319 12.87 -26.91 -23.60
N GLY A 320 13.93 -27.64 -23.91
CA GLY A 320 14.75 -27.41 -25.11
C GLY A 320 15.68 -26.20 -25.04
N ILE A 321 15.82 -25.57 -23.87
CA ILE A 321 16.75 -24.46 -23.69
C ILE A 321 18.21 -24.92 -23.87
N SER A 322 19.02 -24.08 -24.52
CA SER A 322 20.47 -24.32 -24.65
C SER A 322 21.22 -24.05 -23.35
N ALA A 323 22.42 -24.58 -23.22
CA ALA A 323 23.31 -24.32 -22.08
C ALA A 323 23.62 -22.82 -21.92
N ASP A 324 23.85 -22.11 -23.03
CA ASP A 324 24.17 -20.68 -23.05
C ASP A 324 23.00 -19.82 -22.55
N ALA A 325 21.76 -20.19 -22.89
CA ALA A 325 20.57 -19.45 -22.47
C ALA A 325 20.09 -19.82 -21.05
N ALA A 326 20.52 -20.98 -20.52
CA ALA A 326 20.05 -21.49 -19.24
C ALA A 326 20.36 -20.56 -18.06
N PHE A 327 21.55 -19.93 -18.05
CA PHE A 327 21.90 -18.93 -17.04
C PHE A 327 20.90 -17.79 -16.99
N GLY A 328 20.58 -17.21 -18.15
CA GLY A 328 19.60 -16.12 -18.26
C GLY A 328 18.21 -16.53 -17.77
N ALA A 329 17.78 -17.77 -18.08
CA ALA A 329 16.50 -18.28 -17.61
C ALA A 329 16.43 -18.44 -16.08
N GLY A 330 17.48 -18.98 -15.46
CA GLY A 330 17.55 -19.08 -14.00
C GLY A 330 17.61 -17.72 -13.32
N TYR A 331 18.40 -16.82 -13.89
CA TYR A 331 18.53 -15.43 -13.44
C TYR A 331 17.18 -14.71 -13.48
N GLN A 332 16.42 -14.80 -14.56
CA GLN A 332 15.07 -14.21 -14.64
C GLN A 332 14.09 -14.88 -13.67
N GLN A 333 14.14 -16.20 -13.52
CA GLN A 333 13.20 -16.93 -12.68
C GLN A 333 13.38 -16.60 -11.19
N ALA A 334 14.58 -16.20 -10.76
CA ALA A 334 14.84 -15.74 -9.39
C ALA A 334 14.07 -14.47 -9.00
N ASP A 335 13.66 -13.62 -9.95
CA ASP A 335 12.85 -12.44 -9.63
C ASP A 335 11.49 -12.82 -9.02
N LEU A 336 10.93 -13.99 -9.37
CA LEU A 336 9.64 -14.46 -8.85
C LEU A 336 9.62 -14.61 -7.31
N PRO A 337 10.49 -15.42 -6.67
CA PRO A 337 10.55 -15.50 -5.21
C PRO A 337 11.04 -14.20 -4.56
N ILE A 338 11.95 -13.44 -5.20
CA ILE A 338 12.43 -12.17 -4.64
C ILE A 338 11.27 -11.18 -4.49
N ASP A 339 10.50 -10.97 -5.56
CA ASP A 339 9.39 -10.03 -5.56
C ASP A 339 8.25 -10.51 -4.65
N HIS A 340 8.02 -11.83 -4.59
CA HIS A 340 7.05 -12.40 -3.65
C HIS A 340 7.49 -12.20 -2.19
N LEU A 341 8.75 -12.46 -1.84
CA LEU A 341 9.26 -12.23 -0.49
C LEU A 341 9.15 -10.75 -0.10
N ASN A 342 9.45 -9.84 -1.03
CA ASN A 342 9.27 -8.40 -0.82
C ASN A 342 7.80 -8.05 -0.52
N SER A 343 6.85 -8.69 -1.19
CA SER A 343 5.41 -8.53 -0.89
C SER A 343 5.03 -9.05 0.50
N LEU A 344 5.80 -9.97 1.07
CA LEU A 344 5.66 -10.49 2.44
C LEU A 344 6.46 -9.69 3.49
N GLY A 345 7.03 -8.55 3.11
CA GLY A 345 7.81 -7.66 3.99
C GLY A 345 9.33 -7.76 3.83
N GLY A 346 9.83 -8.57 2.89
CA GLY A 346 11.24 -8.65 2.52
C GLY A 346 12.14 -9.39 3.50
N LEU A 347 13.45 -9.35 3.23
CA LEU A 347 14.48 -9.90 4.12
C LEU A 347 14.70 -8.97 5.31
N VAL A 348 13.89 -9.19 6.36
CA VAL A 348 13.99 -8.51 7.65
C VAL A 348 14.47 -9.50 8.72
N PRO A 349 14.92 -9.03 9.89
CA PRO A 349 15.39 -9.91 10.95
C PRO A 349 14.35 -11.00 11.31
N GLY A 350 14.77 -12.26 11.26
CA GLY A 350 13.93 -13.45 11.42
C GLY A 350 13.57 -14.14 10.09
N VAL A 351 13.96 -13.57 8.96
CA VAL A 351 13.73 -14.14 7.63
C VAL A 351 15.02 -14.79 7.10
N LEU A 352 14.94 -16.08 6.76
CA LEU A 352 16.04 -16.84 6.17
C LEU A 352 16.19 -16.54 4.66
N PRO A 353 17.40 -16.73 4.09
CA PRO A 353 17.64 -16.53 2.67
C PRO A 353 16.71 -17.37 1.77
N ILE A 354 16.46 -16.89 0.55
CA ILE A 354 15.63 -17.57 -0.44
C ILE A 354 16.26 -18.91 -0.82
N VAL A 355 15.43 -19.94 -0.94
CA VAL A 355 15.83 -21.28 -1.39
C VAL A 355 15.49 -21.47 -2.87
N LEU A 356 16.46 -21.94 -3.66
CA LEU A 356 16.24 -22.58 -4.95
C LEU A 356 15.90 -24.05 -4.73
N ASP A 357 14.66 -24.46 -5.01
CA ASP A 357 14.28 -25.86 -5.07
C ASP A 357 14.42 -26.36 -6.52
N ILE A 358 15.49 -27.16 -6.76
CA ILE A 358 15.89 -27.69 -8.06
C ILE A 358 15.99 -29.21 -8.01
N GLU A 359 15.04 -29.90 -8.63
CA GLU A 359 14.91 -31.35 -8.54
C GLU A 359 14.55 -32.01 -9.88
N SER A 360 14.23 -33.31 -9.84
CA SER A 360 13.79 -34.06 -11.02
C SER A 360 12.57 -33.45 -11.70
N PHE A 361 11.64 -32.82 -10.96
CA PHE A 361 10.49 -32.14 -11.56
C PHE A 361 10.87 -30.86 -12.29
N SER A 362 11.96 -30.20 -11.87
CA SER A 362 12.48 -28.97 -12.48
C SER A 362 13.06 -29.19 -13.86
N ARG A 363 13.43 -30.44 -14.16
CA ARG A 363 14.22 -30.82 -15.33
C ARG A 363 13.35 -31.61 -16.32
N PRO A 364 12.95 -31.01 -17.46
CA PRO A 364 12.36 -31.77 -18.57
C PRO A 364 13.24 -32.94 -19.01
N SER A 365 12.62 -33.98 -19.57
CA SER A 365 13.37 -35.11 -20.13
C SER A 365 14.35 -34.63 -21.21
N GLY A 366 15.57 -35.18 -21.21
CA GLY A 366 16.64 -34.81 -22.14
C GLY A 366 17.45 -33.57 -21.75
N THR A 367 17.09 -32.81 -20.71
CA THR A 367 17.91 -31.67 -20.25
C THR A 367 19.24 -32.16 -19.65
N SER A 368 20.35 -31.60 -20.13
CA SER A 368 21.71 -31.96 -19.71
C SER A 368 22.09 -31.39 -18.33
N ALA A 369 23.10 -31.97 -17.69
CA ALA A 369 23.68 -31.45 -16.44
C ALA A 369 24.22 -30.02 -16.58
N GLU A 370 24.76 -29.68 -17.74
CA GLU A 370 25.25 -28.34 -18.03
C GLU A 370 24.12 -27.30 -18.00
N VAL A 371 22.97 -27.60 -18.63
CA VAL A 371 21.79 -26.72 -18.58
C VAL A 371 21.31 -26.53 -17.15
N VAL A 372 21.19 -27.61 -16.36
CA VAL A 372 20.74 -27.52 -14.95
C VAL A 372 21.74 -26.72 -14.11
N THR A 373 23.04 -26.93 -14.31
CA THR A 373 24.10 -26.20 -13.62
C THR A 373 24.06 -24.71 -13.97
N ASN A 374 24.01 -24.36 -15.25
CA ASN A 374 23.99 -22.96 -15.69
C ASN A 374 22.73 -22.24 -15.22
N PHE A 375 21.57 -22.90 -15.29
CA PHE A 375 20.33 -22.38 -14.73
C PHE A 375 20.46 -22.07 -13.23
N SER A 376 21.02 -23.00 -12.46
CA SER A 376 21.20 -22.82 -11.02
C SER A 376 22.16 -21.66 -10.72
N LEU A 377 23.26 -21.55 -11.48
CA LEU A 377 24.20 -20.43 -11.37
C LEU A 377 23.54 -19.07 -11.63
N GLY A 378 22.69 -18.99 -12.66
CA GLY A 378 21.93 -17.78 -12.96
C GLY A 378 21.00 -17.38 -11.82
N PHE A 379 20.26 -18.35 -11.28
CA PHE A 379 19.34 -18.11 -10.18
C PHE A 379 20.06 -17.59 -8.92
N VAL A 380 21.11 -18.29 -8.47
CA VAL A 380 21.82 -17.88 -7.24
C VAL A 380 22.53 -16.54 -7.42
N ALA A 381 23.04 -16.24 -8.61
CA ALA A 381 23.64 -14.95 -8.93
C ALA A 381 22.61 -13.81 -8.80
N ARG A 382 21.40 -13.99 -9.33
CA ARG A 382 20.34 -12.97 -9.23
C ARG A 382 19.89 -12.74 -7.80
N VAL A 383 19.72 -13.81 -7.01
CA VAL A 383 19.38 -13.66 -5.59
C VAL A 383 20.46 -12.87 -4.87
N LYS A 384 21.74 -13.21 -5.07
CA LYS A 384 22.86 -12.49 -4.45
C LYS A 384 22.88 -11.01 -4.84
N GLU A 385 22.70 -10.71 -6.12
CA GLU A 385 22.67 -9.34 -6.63
C GLU A 385 21.53 -8.51 -6.03
N ARG A 386 20.29 -9.02 -6.06
CA ARG A 386 19.10 -8.27 -5.64
C ARG A 386 18.93 -8.17 -4.12
N THR A 387 19.50 -9.10 -3.37
CA THR A 387 19.25 -9.24 -1.93
C THR A 387 20.49 -9.09 -1.04
N GLY A 388 21.69 -9.19 -1.62
CA GLY A 388 22.96 -9.26 -0.89
C GLY A 388 23.19 -10.61 -0.18
N LYS A 389 22.22 -11.51 -0.15
CA LYS A 389 22.29 -12.81 0.52
C LYS A 389 22.51 -13.94 -0.49
N ASP A 390 23.30 -14.93 -0.10
CA ASP A 390 23.49 -16.14 -0.91
C ASP A 390 22.23 -16.99 -0.83
N ALA A 391 21.67 -17.37 -1.98
CA ALA A 391 20.54 -18.29 -2.04
C ALA A 391 20.94 -19.64 -1.44
N ILE A 392 20.02 -20.31 -0.76
CA ILE A 392 20.18 -21.70 -0.33
C ILE A 392 19.82 -22.59 -1.53
N VAL A 393 20.61 -23.61 -1.82
CA VAL A 393 20.31 -24.59 -2.87
C VAL A 393 19.72 -25.84 -2.23
N TYR A 394 18.49 -26.19 -2.61
CA TYR A 394 17.83 -27.41 -2.20
C TYR A 394 17.78 -28.45 -3.32
N SER A 395 18.19 -29.68 -2.99
CA SER A 395 17.94 -30.86 -3.83
C SER A 395 18.28 -32.16 -3.08
N ASN A 396 17.84 -33.29 -3.62
CA ASN A 396 18.27 -34.60 -3.15
C ASN A 396 19.68 -34.97 -3.63
N LEU A 397 20.41 -35.79 -2.85
CA LEU A 397 21.79 -36.19 -3.11
C LEU A 397 22.05 -36.70 -4.54
N ASN A 398 21.15 -37.52 -5.08
CA ASN A 398 21.34 -38.12 -6.39
C ASN A 398 21.27 -37.06 -7.48
N PHE A 399 20.34 -36.12 -7.37
CA PHE A 399 20.21 -35.00 -8.29
C PHE A 399 21.42 -34.07 -8.21
N LEU A 400 21.85 -33.70 -6.99
CA LEU A 400 23.07 -32.90 -6.78
C LEU A 400 24.27 -33.52 -7.50
N ARG A 401 24.55 -34.80 -7.24
CA ARG A 401 25.65 -35.53 -7.88
C ARG A 401 25.52 -35.52 -9.39
N SER A 402 24.31 -35.67 -9.93
CA SER A 402 24.12 -35.93 -11.36
C SER A 402 24.15 -34.64 -12.19
N TYR A 403 23.58 -33.55 -11.66
CA TYR A 403 23.24 -32.36 -12.44
C TYR A 403 23.87 -31.05 -11.95
N LEU A 404 24.33 -30.93 -10.70
CA LEU A 404 24.98 -29.71 -10.19
C LEU A 404 26.50 -29.92 -10.13
N ARG A 405 27.19 -29.51 -11.20
CA ARG A 405 28.61 -29.88 -11.44
C ARG A 405 29.61 -28.75 -11.20
N SER A 406 29.15 -27.51 -11.16
CA SER A 406 30.02 -26.34 -10.99
C SER A 406 30.44 -26.16 -9.51
N PRO A 407 31.74 -26.09 -9.20
CA PRO A 407 32.24 -25.78 -7.86
C PRO A 407 31.78 -24.42 -7.33
N GLN A 408 31.44 -23.48 -8.22
CA GLN A 408 30.96 -22.14 -7.84
C GLN A 408 29.66 -22.21 -7.01
N LEU A 409 28.82 -23.24 -7.22
CA LEU A 409 27.62 -23.46 -6.41
C LEU A 409 27.94 -23.82 -4.95
N ALA A 410 29.15 -24.31 -4.65
CA ALA A 410 29.56 -24.63 -3.28
C ALA A 410 29.72 -23.39 -2.38
N ASN A 411 29.72 -22.18 -2.95
CA ASN A 411 29.66 -20.93 -2.20
C ASN A 411 28.27 -20.64 -1.61
N ASN A 412 27.24 -21.34 -2.07
CA ASN A 412 25.88 -21.23 -1.58
C ASN A 412 25.61 -22.26 -0.47
N PRO A 413 24.86 -21.91 0.58
CA PRO A 413 24.42 -22.87 1.59
C PRO A 413 23.63 -24.03 0.96
N LEU A 414 23.92 -25.25 1.39
CA LEU A 414 23.25 -26.45 0.89
C LEU A 414 22.14 -26.88 1.84
N TRP A 415 20.94 -27.06 1.30
CA TRP A 415 19.86 -27.81 1.94
C TRP A 415 19.71 -29.15 1.22
N VAL A 416 20.22 -30.22 1.83
CA VAL A 416 20.22 -31.55 1.19
C VAL A 416 19.01 -32.36 1.64
N ALA A 417 18.36 -33.05 0.71
CA ALA A 417 17.40 -34.11 1.02
C ALA A 417 18.08 -35.48 0.94
N ASN A 418 18.05 -36.22 2.06
CA ASN A 418 18.45 -37.63 2.09
C ASN A 418 17.81 -38.32 3.29
N TYR A 419 16.93 -39.29 3.00
CA TYR A 419 16.15 -40.00 4.03
C TYR A 419 16.72 -41.40 4.32
N SER A 420 17.82 -41.77 3.66
CA SER A 420 18.37 -43.13 3.68
C SER A 420 18.93 -43.53 5.04
N GLN A 421 19.53 -42.57 5.76
CA GLN A 421 20.10 -42.76 7.10
C GLN A 421 20.00 -41.46 7.90
N THR A 422 19.69 -41.55 9.20
CA THR A 422 19.47 -40.38 10.07
C THR A 422 20.73 -39.91 10.83
N THR A 423 21.90 -40.45 10.51
CA THR A 423 23.18 -40.05 11.14
C THR A 423 24.07 -39.17 10.26
N ASN A 424 24.05 -39.34 8.94
CA ASN A 424 24.86 -38.58 8.00
C ASN A 424 24.10 -38.34 6.68
N PRO A 425 23.88 -37.08 6.26
CA PRO A 425 23.16 -36.77 5.03
C PRO A 425 23.91 -37.14 3.75
N ALA A 426 25.20 -37.51 3.80
CA ALA A 426 25.97 -37.97 2.64
C ALA A 426 25.82 -39.47 2.36
N SER A 427 25.32 -40.23 3.33
CA SER A 427 25.34 -41.70 3.30
C SER A 427 24.32 -42.31 2.35
N THR A 428 24.68 -43.43 1.73
CA THR A 428 23.80 -44.23 0.88
C THR A 428 23.23 -45.42 1.65
N PRO A 429 22.11 -46.02 1.20
CA PRO A 429 21.58 -47.24 1.80
C PRO A 429 22.58 -48.41 1.82
N SER A 430 23.52 -48.45 0.86
CA SER A 430 24.52 -49.51 0.70
C SER A 430 25.79 -49.32 1.56
N GLY A 431 25.83 -48.34 2.46
CA GLY A 431 26.97 -48.12 3.36
C GLY A 431 28.13 -47.29 2.79
N GLY A 432 27.91 -46.58 1.67
CA GLY A 432 28.86 -45.63 1.09
C GLY A 432 28.40 -44.17 1.24
N CYS A 433 29.09 -43.23 0.58
CA CYS A 433 28.72 -41.82 0.58
C CYS A 433 28.78 -41.22 -0.83
N ILE A 434 27.91 -40.25 -1.12
CA ILE A 434 27.86 -39.54 -2.40
C ILE A 434 28.68 -38.27 -2.35
N ARG A 435 29.65 -38.14 -3.27
CA ARG A 435 30.39 -36.88 -3.48
C ARG A 435 29.60 -35.93 -4.38
N THR A 436 29.56 -34.67 -3.98
CA THR A 436 29.00 -33.54 -4.72
C THR A 436 30.00 -32.38 -4.74
N VAL A 437 29.65 -31.26 -5.38
CA VAL A 437 30.49 -30.04 -5.32
C VAL A 437 30.59 -29.44 -3.92
N TRP A 438 29.69 -29.80 -2.99
CA TRP A 438 29.74 -29.41 -1.58
C TRP A 438 30.55 -30.39 -0.71
N SER A 439 31.12 -31.45 -1.27
CA SER A 439 31.86 -32.45 -0.47
C SER A 439 33.32 -32.05 -0.26
N ALA A 440 33.74 -31.91 0.99
CA ALA A 440 35.16 -31.76 1.36
C ALA A 440 35.91 -33.10 1.22
N SER A 441 35.28 -34.19 1.66
CA SER A 441 35.78 -35.56 1.49
C SER A 441 34.60 -36.53 1.25
N ALA A 442 34.87 -37.84 1.10
CA ALA A 442 33.88 -38.82 0.63
C ALA A 442 32.59 -38.85 1.46
N CYS A 443 32.69 -38.76 2.80
CA CYS A 443 31.56 -38.77 3.73
C CYS A 443 31.39 -37.46 4.48
N GLU A 444 32.06 -36.40 4.04
CA GLU A 444 32.04 -35.08 4.64
C GLU A 444 31.41 -34.10 3.64
N LEU A 445 30.09 -34.06 3.69
CA LEU A 445 29.29 -33.11 2.93
C LEU A 445 29.19 -31.80 3.73
N ASN A 446 29.53 -30.68 3.12
CA ASN A 446 29.32 -29.36 3.72
C ASN A 446 27.86 -28.93 3.49
N TRP A 447 26.98 -29.31 4.41
CA TRP A 447 25.55 -28.99 4.38
C TRP A 447 25.20 -27.97 5.46
N THR A 448 24.16 -27.18 5.21
CA THR A 448 23.64 -26.17 6.13
C THR A 448 22.31 -26.62 6.73
N PHE A 449 21.42 -27.13 5.87
CA PHE A 449 20.17 -27.74 6.26
C PHE A 449 20.09 -29.16 5.73
N TRP A 450 19.38 -30.02 6.44
CA TRP A 450 19.17 -31.39 6.03
C TRP A 450 17.72 -31.81 6.25
N GLN A 451 17.03 -32.12 5.16
CA GLN A 451 15.74 -32.80 5.19
C GLN A 451 15.99 -34.30 5.37
N TYR A 452 15.78 -34.78 6.59
CA TYR A 452 16.13 -36.15 6.98
C TYR A 452 14.93 -37.11 6.89
N THR A 453 13.71 -36.59 6.76
CA THR A 453 12.51 -37.39 6.53
C THR A 453 11.41 -36.58 5.85
N ASP A 454 10.66 -37.26 5.00
CA ASP A 454 9.40 -36.83 4.36
C ASP A 454 8.14 -37.39 5.07
N ARG A 455 8.34 -38.04 6.23
CA ARG A 455 7.32 -38.86 6.91
C ARG A 455 7.13 -38.48 8.38
N GLY A 456 7.46 -37.25 8.75
CA GLY A 456 7.16 -36.73 10.08
C GLY A 456 5.65 -36.81 10.38
N ASN A 457 5.29 -37.06 11.64
CA ASN A 457 3.88 -37.10 12.07
C ASN A 457 3.30 -35.67 12.14
N GLY A 458 2.74 -35.17 11.03
CA GLY A 458 2.25 -33.80 10.91
C GLY A 458 1.34 -33.33 12.06
N PRO A 459 0.33 -34.11 12.51
CA PRO A 459 -0.49 -33.79 13.68
C PRO A 459 0.28 -33.46 14.95
N ALA A 460 1.47 -34.04 15.17
CA ALA A 460 2.33 -33.72 16.31
C ALA A 460 2.92 -32.29 16.26
N TYR A 461 2.92 -31.68 15.07
CA TYR A 461 3.48 -30.36 14.76
C TYR A 461 2.42 -29.34 14.32
N GLY A 462 1.14 -29.62 14.54
CA GLY A 462 0.07 -28.68 14.21
C GLY A 462 -0.44 -28.73 12.77
N ILE A 463 0.00 -29.71 11.96
CA ILE A 463 -0.60 -29.99 10.66
C ILE A 463 -1.92 -30.75 10.88
N PRO A 464 -3.03 -30.38 10.19
CA PRO A 464 -4.34 -31.02 10.38
C PRO A 464 -4.34 -32.55 10.25
N ARG A 465 -3.64 -33.08 9.23
CA ARG A 465 -3.44 -34.52 9.00
C ARG A 465 -2.31 -34.74 7.98
N GLY A 466 -1.75 -35.94 7.95
CA GLY A 466 -0.74 -36.34 6.96
C GLY A 466 0.71 -36.20 7.44
N GLY A 467 1.63 -36.34 6.49
CA GLY A 467 3.07 -36.25 6.72
C GLY A 467 3.58 -34.81 6.77
N LEU A 468 4.75 -34.64 7.39
CA LEU A 468 5.49 -33.39 7.42
C LEU A 468 6.98 -33.66 7.17
N ASP A 469 7.57 -32.85 6.31
CA ASP A 469 8.99 -32.90 6.05
C ASP A 469 9.74 -32.27 7.24
N LEU A 470 10.71 -32.99 7.80
CA LEU A 470 11.47 -32.54 8.96
C LEU A 470 12.92 -32.29 8.59
N ASN A 471 13.42 -31.18 9.12
CA ASN A 471 14.75 -30.65 8.81
C ASN A 471 15.59 -30.48 10.07
N VAL A 472 16.90 -30.48 9.90
CA VAL A 472 17.84 -30.01 10.91
C VAL A 472 18.82 -28.99 10.35
N PHE A 473 19.32 -28.12 11.21
CA PHE A 473 20.37 -27.15 10.90
C PHE A 473 21.73 -27.65 11.43
N ALA A 474 22.79 -27.48 10.64
CA ALA A 474 24.11 -28.04 10.94
C ALA A 474 24.81 -27.39 12.13
N PHE A 475 24.54 -26.11 12.40
CA PHE A 475 25.30 -25.28 13.34
C PHE A 475 24.47 -24.88 14.57
N GLY A 476 25.02 -23.98 15.39
CA GLY A 476 24.39 -23.49 16.61
C GLY A 476 23.32 -22.42 16.38
N ALA A 477 22.71 -21.99 17.48
CA ALA A 477 21.65 -20.99 17.44
C ALA A 477 22.14 -19.62 16.95
N ASN A 478 23.38 -19.24 17.26
CA ASN A 478 23.95 -17.96 16.84
C ASN A 478 24.10 -17.89 15.32
N GLU A 479 24.57 -18.97 14.70
CA GLU A 479 24.74 -19.07 13.25
C GLU A 479 23.38 -19.05 12.53
N LEU A 480 22.38 -19.72 13.09
CA LEU A 480 21.02 -19.69 12.54
C LEU A 480 20.42 -18.28 12.62
N LEU A 481 20.61 -17.59 13.74
CA LEU A 481 20.12 -16.21 13.93
C LEU A 481 20.85 -15.23 13.00
N ALA A 482 22.16 -15.35 12.85
CA ALA A 482 22.95 -14.53 11.92
C ALA A 482 22.49 -14.74 10.47
N MET A 483 22.19 -15.99 10.09
CA MET A 483 21.63 -16.31 8.78
C MET A 483 20.25 -15.67 8.57
N ALA A 484 19.43 -15.60 9.62
CA ALA A 484 18.13 -14.92 9.63
C ALA A 484 18.21 -13.39 9.78
N GLY A 485 19.41 -12.79 9.74
CA GLY A 485 19.61 -11.34 9.78
C GLY A 485 19.47 -10.71 11.17
N TYR A 486 19.74 -11.46 12.23
CA TYR A 486 19.84 -10.95 13.60
C TYR A 486 21.25 -10.57 14.03
#